data_AF-A0A502G827-F1
#
_entry.id   AF-A0A502G827-F1
#
_cell.length_a   1.000
_cell.length_b   1.000
_cell.length_c   1.000
_cell.angle_alpha   90.00
_cell.angle_beta   90.00
_cell.angle_gamma   90.00
#
_symmetry.space_group_name_H-M   'P 1'
#
loop_
_entity.id
_entity.type
_entity.pdbx_description
1 polymer ?
#
loop_
_entity_poly.entity_id
_entity_poly.type
_entity_poly.pdbx_seq_one_letter_code
_entity_poly.pdbx_strand_id
1 'polypeptide(L)'
;MPYLVETVLFLAPFALYAVWLRFNPGRAVAAHVVVLALLGLGVSIGAAIWYGLSRGMDPYTAYVPPRVTSEGIAPGHAGEERSTGAWPTLRAPEPGPPRR
;
A
#
# COMPACT_ATOMS: atom_id res chain seq x y z
N MET A 1 -12.97 0.08 -18.01
CA MET A 1 -13.15 -0.57 -16.69
C MET A 1 -11.79 -0.61 -16.00
N PRO A 2 -11.40 0.45 -15.25
CA PRO A 2 -10.04 0.61 -14.72
C PRO A 2 -9.63 -0.39 -13.63
N TYR A 3 -10.54 -1.30 -13.22
CA TYR A 3 -10.29 -2.32 -12.21
C TYR A 3 -10.47 -3.75 -12.73
N LEU A 4 -10.61 -3.92 -14.05
CA LEU A 4 -10.91 -5.24 -14.62
C LEU A 4 -9.74 -6.21 -14.39
N VAL A 5 -8.51 -5.74 -14.59
CA VAL A 5 -7.31 -6.56 -14.43
C VAL A 5 -7.13 -6.96 -12.96
N GLU A 6 -7.30 -6.03 -12.05
CA GLU A 6 -7.24 -6.24 -10.61
C GLU A 6 -8.31 -7.24 -10.16
N THR A 7 -9.54 -7.08 -10.66
CA THR A 7 -10.65 -8.00 -10.38
C THR A 7 -10.33 -9.41 -10.89
N VAL A 8 -9.80 -9.52 -12.11
CA VAL A 8 -9.40 -10.81 -12.69
C VAL A 8 -8.26 -11.45 -11.90
N LEU A 9 -7.22 -10.70 -11.55
CA LEU A 9 -6.09 -11.20 -10.76
C LEU A 9 -6.51 -11.62 -9.34
N PHE A 10 -7.43 -10.87 -8.73
CA PHE A 10 -7.99 -11.19 -7.43
C PHE A 10 -8.83 -12.48 -7.47
N LEU A 11 -9.67 -12.65 -8.50
CA LEU A 11 -10.54 -13.82 -8.65
C LEU A 11 -9.82 -15.06 -9.20
N ALA A 12 -8.71 -14.89 -9.92
CA ALA A 12 -7.97 -15.95 -10.58
C ALA A 12 -7.70 -17.19 -9.68
N PRO A 13 -7.15 -17.08 -8.45
CA PRO A 13 -6.88 -18.26 -7.63
C PRO A 13 -8.14 -19.05 -7.28
N PHE A 14 -9.25 -18.36 -7.01
CA PHE A 14 -10.54 -18.99 -6.70
C PHE A 14 -11.15 -19.65 -7.93
N ALA A 15 -11.11 -18.96 -9.08
CA ALA A 15 -11.61 -19.49 -10.35
C ALA A 15 -10.82 -20.72 -10.79
N LEU A 16 -9.48 -20.68 -10.71
CA LEU A 16 -8.62 -21.83 -11.00
C LEU A 16 -8.94 -23.02 -10.09
N TYR A 17 -9.14 -22.77 -8.80
CA TYR A 17 -9.52 -23.84 -7.86
C TYR A 17 -10.92 -24.40 -8.13
N ALA A 18 -11.90 -23.55 -8.44
CA ALA A 18 -13.25 -23.98 -8.81
C ALA A 18 -13.25 -24.82 -10.09
N VAL A 19 -12.47 -24.42 -11.09
CA VAL A 19 -12.25 -25.20 -12.33
C VAL A 19 -11.61 -26.55 -12.00
N TRP A 20 -10.60 -26.58 -11.12
CA TRP A 20 -9.98 -27.83 -10.70
C TRP A 20 -10.97 -28.77 -10.00
N LEU A 21 -11.79 -28.26 -9.07
CA LEU A 21 -12.84 -29.03 -8.38
C LEU A 21 -13.85 -29.63 -9.36
N ARG A 22 -14.22 -28.87 -10.41
CA ARG A 22 -15.15 -29.34 -11.44
C ARG A 22 -14.64 -30.57 -12.18
N PHE A 23 -13.32 -30.65 -12.41
CA PHE A 23 -12.67 -31.76 -13.11
C PHE A 23 -12.16 -32.87 -12.18
N ASN A 24 -12.08 -32.64 -10.87
CA ASN A 24 -11.53 -33.58 -9.89
C ASN A 24 -12.48 -33.82 -8.71
N PRO A 25 -13.74 -34.24 -8.95
CA PRO A 25 -14.71 -34.46 -7.89
C PRO A 25 -14.22 -35.54 -6.91
N GLY A 26 -14.26 -35.25 -5.61
CA GLY A 26 -13.90 -36.20 -4.55
C GLY A 26 -12.41 -36.53 -4.42
N ARG A 27 -11.54 -35.94 -5.24
CA ARG A 27 -10.08 -36.08 -5.09
C ARG A 27 -9.53 -35.05 -4.12
N ALA A 28 -8.64 -35.50 -3.24
CA ALA A 28 -7.85 -34.59 -2.41
C ALA A 28 -6.84 -33.84 -3.27
N VAL A 29 -6.58 -32.58 -2.91
CA VAL A 29 -5.49 -31.80 -3.50
C VAL A 29 -4.17 -32.44 -3.09
N ALA A 30 -3.29 -32.69 -4.04
CA ALA A 30 -2.00 -33.31 -3.75
C ALA A 30 -1.12 -32.35 -2.92
N ALA A 31 -0.39 -32.89 -1.95
CA ALA A 31 0.42 -32.11 -1.01
C ALA A 31 1.43 -31.19 -1.71
N HIS A 32 2.04 -31.62 -2.82
CA HIS A 32 2.97 -30.80 -3.59
C HIS A 32 2.32 -29.54 -4.18
N VAL A 33 1.04 -29.60 -4.55
CA VAL A 33 0.29 -28.42 -5.03
C VAL A 33 0.12 -27.41 -3.90
N VAL A 34 -0.21 -27.89 -2.69
CA VAL A 34 -0.31 -27.04 -1.50
C VAL A 34 1.04 -26.39 -1.18
N VAL A 35 2.13 -27.17 -1.22
CA VAL A 35 3.49 -26.65 -1.01
C VAL A 35 3.84 -25.58 -2.04
N LEU A 36 3.57 -25.80 -3.32
CA LEU A 36 3.81 -24.81 -4.38
C LEU A 36 2.97 -23.54 -4.18
N ALA A 37 1.71 -23.67 -3.78
CA ALA A 37 0.84 -22.53 -3.47
C ALA A 37 1.40 -21.71 -2.29
N LEU A 38 1.87 -22.38 -1.23
CA LEU A 38 2.51 -21.73 -0.08
C LEU A 38 3.83 -21.04 -0.46
N LEU A 39 4.65 -21.65 -1.32
CA LEU A 39 5.87 -21.03 -1.82
C LEU A 39 5.55 -19.79 -2.67
N GLY A 40 4.58 -19.87 -3.57
CA GLY A 40 4.12 -18.72 -4.36
C GLY A 40 3.60 -17.58 -3.49
N LEU A 41 2.81 -17.90 -2.45
CA LEU A 41 2.35 -16.92 -1.47
C LEU A 41 3.53 -16.29 -0.71
N GLY A 42 4.49 -17.09 -0.26
CA GLY A 42 5.70 -16.62 0.42
C GLY A 42 6.52 -15.67 -0.44
N VAL A 43 6.74 -16.01 -1.72
CA VAL A 43 7.43 -15.14 -2.68
C VAL A 43 6.65 -13.84 -2.91
N SER A 44 5.33 -13.91 -3.04
CA SER A 44 4.49 -12.72 -3.25
C SER A 44 4.55 -11.75 -2.07
N ILE A 45 4.47 -12.28 -0.83
CA ILE A 45 4.62 -11.49 0.39
C ILE A 45 6.03 -10.90 0.47
N GLY A 46 7.07 -11.71 0.23
CA GLY A 46 8.45 -11.25 0.22
C GLY A 46 8.70 -10.13 -0.79
N ALA A 47 8.17 -10.26 -1.99
CA ALA A 47 8.26 -9.24 -3.04
C ALA A 47 7.51 -7.95 -2.65
N ALA A 48 6.33 -8.06 -2.05
CA ALA A 48 5.57 -6.90 -1.57
C ALA A 48 6.33 -6.15 -0.46
N ILE A 49 6.92 -6.88 0.50
CA ILE A 49 7.77 -6.31 1.56
C ILE A 49 8.98 -5.62 0.92
N TRP A 50 9.72 -6.32 0.06
CA TRP A 50 10.89 -5.78 -0.61
C TRP A 50 10.57 -4.50 -1.40
N TYR A 51 9.48 -4.51 -2.16
CA TYR A 51 9.02 -3.36 -2.93
C TYR A 51 8.62 -2.19 -2.02
N GLY A 52 7.88 -2.47 -0.95
CA GLY A 52 7.48 -1.47 0.04
C GLY A 52 8.69 -0.82 0.71
N LEU A 53 9.71 -1.61 1.06
CA LEU A 53 10.96 -1.10 1.61
C LEU A 53 11.77 -0.30 0.57
N SER A 54 11.75 -0.71 -0.70
CA SER A 54 12.47 -0.03 -1.79
C SER A 54 11.84 1.29 -2.22
N ARG A 55 10.53 1.44 -2.03
CA ARG A 55 9.74 2.63 -2.44
C ARG A 55 9.24 3.46 -1.27
N GLY A 56 9.62 3.08 -0.04
CA GLY A 56 9.28 3.84 1.15
C GLY A 56 9.79 5.27 1.07
N MET A 57 9.00 6.20 1.59
CA MET A 57 9.46 7.58 1.81
C MET A 57 10.64 7.53 2.79
N ASP A 58 11.67 8.35 2.56
CA ASP A 58 12.79 8.44 3.51
C ASP A 58 12.20 8.80 4.89
N PRO A 59 12.44 7.99 5.94
CA PRO A 59 11.85 8.20 7.26
C PRO A 59 12.20 9.57 7.88
N TYR A 60 13.20 10.28 7.34
CA TYR A 60 13.60 11.62 7.77
C TYR A 60 13.09 12.76 6.86
N THR A 61 12.30 12.44 5.84
CA THR A 61 11.63 13.45 5.00
C THR A 61 10.26 13.79 5.57
N ALA A 62 10.00 15.09 5.75
CA ALA A 62 8.71 15.56 6.23
C ALA A 62 7.66 15.47 5.11
N TYR A 63 6.50 14.88 5.41
CA TYR A 63 5.37 14.93 4.47
C TYR A 63 4.79 16.35 4.44
N VAL A 64 4.78 16.97 3.26
CA VAL A 64 4.11 18.25 3.02
C VAL A 64 2.69 17.96 2.55
N PRO A 65 1.65 18.35 3.31
CA PRO A 65 0.27 18.08 2.94
C PRO A 65 -0.13 18.88 1.69
N PRO A 66 -1.15 18.42 0.94
CA PRO A 66 -1.71 19.16 -0.17
C PRO A 66 -2.19 20.55 0.28
N ARG A 67 -1.94 21.58 -0.54
CA ARG A 67 -2.36 22.97 -0.24
C ARG A 67 -2.99 23.62 -1.46
N VAL A 68 -3.96 24.50 -1.21
CA VAL A 68 -4.58 25.33 -2.25
C VAL A 68 -3.67 26.53 -2.50
N THR A 69 -3.31 26.75 -3.76
CA THR A 69 -2.54 27.90 -4.25
C THR A 69 -3.40 28.72 -5.22
N SER A 70 -2.90 29.89 -5.64
CA SER A 70 -3.56 30.72 -6.66
C SER A 70 -3.68 30.03 -8.03
N GLU A 71 -2.88 28.99 -8.27
CA GLU A 71 -2.85 28.24 -9.54
C GLU A 71 -3.63 26.92 -9.48
N GLY A 72 -4.12 26.52 -8.30
CA GLY A 72 -4.88 25.27 -8.11
C GLY A 72 -4.51 24.51 -6.85
N ILE A 73 -4.72 23.20 -6.85
CA ILE A 73 -4.36 22.34 -5.71
C ILE A 73 -2.95 21.78 -5.94
N ALA A 74 -2.00 22.17 -5.11
CA ALA A 74 -0.68 21.57 -5.08
C ALA A 74 -0.75 20.21 -4.35
N PRO A 75 -0.39 19.08 -4.97
CA PRO A 75 -0.42 17.76 -4.33
C PRO A 75 0.57 17.65 -3.17
N GLY A 76 0.22 16.79 -2.20
CA GLY A 76 1.13 16.45 -1.12
C GLY A 76 2.34 15.67 -1.64
N HIS A 77 3.51 15.96 -1.09
CA HIS A 77 4.79 15.39 -1.52
C HIS A 77 5.75 15.27 -0.33
N ALA A 78 6.83 14.52 -0.53
CA ALA A 78 7.93 14.51 0.42
C ALA A 78 8.67 15.86 0.33
N GLY A 79 8.69 16.62 1.42
CA GLY A 79 9.44 17.85 1.55
C GLY A 79 10.89 17.59 1.91
N GLU A 80 11.75 18.53 1.54
CA GLU A 80 13.19 18.49 1.76
C GLU A 80 13.59 18.83 3.21
N GLU A 81 12.60 19.12 4.07
CA GLU A 81 12.82 19.44 5.47
C GLU A 81 13.31 18.18 6.20
N ARG A 82 14.64 17.98 6.20
CA ARG A 82 15.30 17.05 7.10
C ARG A 82 14.93 17.46 8.52
N SER A 83 14.14 16.62 9.17
CA SER A 83 14.00 16.65 10.63
C SER A 83 15.38 16.38 11.24
N THR A 84 16.18 17.42 11.45
CA THR A 84 17.34 17.38 12.36
C THR A 84 16.81 17.28 13.80
N GLY A 85 16.38 16.08 14.19
CA GLY A 85 16.18 15.70 15.58
C GLY A 85 15.28 16.62 16.41
N ALA A 86 14.00 16.72 16.08
CA ALA A 86 12.94 17.00 17.05
C ALA A 86 11.61 16.64 16.41
N TRP A 87 10.80 15.83 17.09
CA TRP A 87 9.40 15.66 16.74
C TRP A 87 8.75 17.04 16.54
N PRO A 88 7.89 17.23 15.52
CA PRO A 88 7.22 18.51 15.33
C PRO A 88 6.40 18.79 16.59
N THR A 89 6.87 19.75 17.39
CA THR A 89 6.06 20.31 18.45
C THR A 89 4.90 21.00 17.75
N LEU A 90 3.68 20.49 17.97
CA LEU A 90 2.45 21.18 17.56
C LEU A 90 2.59 22.62 18.07
N ARG A 91 2.85 23.58 17.18
CA ARG A 91 2.85 24.98 17.57
C ARG A 91 1.46 25.26 18.11
N ALA A 92 1.38 25.62 19.39
CA ALA A 92 0.14 26.07 19.98
C ALA A 92 -0.43 27.19 19.10
N PRO A 93 -1.74 27.18 18.80
CA PRO A 93 -2.35 28.24 18.03
C PRO A 93 -2.05 29.58 18.72
N GLU A 94 -1.49 30.54 17.97
CA GLU A 94 -1.20 31.86 18.54
C GLU A 94 -2.49 32.47 19.10
N PRO A 95 -2.44 33.06 20.31
CA PRO A 95 -3.60 33.71 20.89
C PRO A 95 -4.03 34.85 19.96
N GLY A 96 -5.24 34.72 19.42
CA GLY A 96 -5.83 35.71 18.53
C GLY A 96 -5.91 37.09 19.21
N PRO A 97 -5.91 38.18 18.41
CA PRO A 97 -5.91 39.53 18.96
C PRO A 97 -7.14 39.77 19.85
N PRO A 98 -6.99 40.56 20.93
CA PRO A 98 -8.09 40.82 21.86
C PRO A 98 -9.26 41.49 21.11
N ARG A 99 -10.44 40.87 21.21
CA ARG A 99 -11.68 41.50 20.74
C ARG A 99 -11.95 42.72 21.63
N ARG A 100 -12.00 43.90 21.01
CA ARG A 100 -12.43 45.15 21.64
C ARG A 100 -13.95 45.14 21.85
#